data_AF-A0A8T4A5E3-F1
#
_entry.id   AF-A0A8T4A5E3-F1
#
_cell.length_a   1.000
_cell.length_b   1.000
_cell.length_c   1.000
_cell.angle_alpha   90.00
_cell.angle_beta   90.00
_cell.angle_gamma   90.00
#
_symmetry.space_group_name_H-M   'P 1'
#
loop_
_entity.id
_entity.type
_entity.pdbx_description
1 polymer ?
#
loop_
_entity_poly.entity_id
_entity_poly.type
_entity_poly.pdbx_seq_one_letter_code
_entity_poly.pdbx_strand_id
1 'polypeptide(L)' 'MKTYAQLQEEYGGKYIAILEGGVIEWAKSFEELIRKIKKKKFDEKKLTFEYIEPKGAAVVY' A
#
# COMPACT_ATOMS: atom_id res chain seq x y z
N MET A 1 1.03 -9.13 -12.66
CA MET A 1 0.36 -8.62 -11.44
C MET A 1 0.80 -9.49 -10.27
N LYS A 2 1.29 -8.92 -9.17
CA LYS A 2 1.58 -9.68 -7.95
C LYS A 2 0.26 -10.21 -7.37
N THR A 3 0.26 -11.43 -6.84
CA THR A 3 -0.94 -11.97 -6.16
C THR A 3 -1.09 -11.32 -4.79
N TYR A 4 -2.31 -11.30 -4.24
CA TYR A 4 -2.57 -10.75 -2.90
C TYR A 4 -1.68 -11.43 -1.83
N ALA A 5 -1.46 -12.74 -1.94
CA ALA A 5 -0.56 -13.47 -1.04
C ALA A 5 0.89 -12.92 -1.07
N GLN A 6 1.41 -12.58 -2.25
CA GLN A 6 2.75 -11.97 -2.38
C GLN A 6 2.79 -10.57 -1.78
N LEU A 7 1.72 -9.79 -1.97
CA LEU A 7 1.59 -8.47 -1.34
C LEU A 7 1.54 -8.59 0.19
N GLN A 8 0.84 -9.57 0.74
CA GLN A 8 0.81 -9.82 2.19
C GLN A 8 2.16 -10.24 2.76
N GLU A 9 2.97 -11.00 2.01
CA GLU A 9 4.32 -11.38 2.46
C GLU A 9 5.28 -10.19 2.49
N GLU A 10 5.21 -9.28 1.52
CA GLU A 10 6.12 -8.12 1.46
C GLU A 10 5.62 -6.91 2.28
N TYR A 11 4.30 -6.70 2.28
CA TYR A 11 3.65 -5.48 2.78
C TYR A 11 2.60 -5.72 3.86
N GLY A 12 2.45 -6.95 4.37
CA GLY A 12 1.54 -7.23 5.47
C GLY A 12 1.71 -6.28 6.65
N GLY A 13 0.60 -5.69 7.09
CA GLY A 13 0.56 -4.69 8.15
C GLY A 13 0.96 -3.27 7.72
N LYS A 14 1.04 -2.99 6.41
CA LYS A 14 1.48 -1.70 5.87
C LYS A 14 0.47 -1.16 4.87
N TYR A 15 0.51 0.16 4.69
CA TYR A 15 -0.16 0.86 3.60
C TYR A 15 0.74 0.87 2.37
N ILE A 16 0.15 0.58 1.21
CA ILE A 16 0.81 0.64 -0.09
C ILE A 16 0.13 1.68 -0.96
N ALA A 17 0.92 2.28 -1.86
CA ALA A 17 0.43 3.11 -2.94
C ALA A 17 0.70 2.43 -4.28
N ILE A 18 -0.33 2.34 -5.10
CA ILE A 18 -0.32 1.68 -6.38
C ILE A 18 -0.52 2.72 -7.47
N LEU A 19 0.34 2.68 -8.49
CA LEU A 19 0.24 3.49 -9.69
C LEU A 19 0.40 2.56 -10.90
N GLU A 20 -0.53 2.62 -11.84
CA GLU A 20 -0.52 1.80 -13.07
C GLU A 20 -0.36 0.28 -12.81
N GLY A 21 -0.92 -0.21 -11.69
CA GLY A 21 -0.88 -1.62 -11.31
C GLY A 21 0.41 -2.08 -10.62
N GLY A 22 1.33 -1.16 -10.32
CA GLY A 22 2.57 -1.41 -9.57
C GLY A 22 2.61 -0.67 -8.23
N VAL A 23 3.14 -1.33 -7.20
CA VAL A 23 3.40 -0.68 -5.90
C VAL A 23 4.58 0.27 -6.05
N ILE A 24 4.33 1.56 -5.87
CA ILE A 24 5.36 2.61 -6.00
C ILE A 24 5.98 3.01 -4.66
N GLU A 25 5.21 2.91 -3.57
CA GLU A 25 5.60 3.30 -2.23
C GLU A 25 4.82 2.51 -1.18
N TRP A 26 5.39 2.41 0.01
CA TRP A 26 4.76 1.76 1.16
C TRP A 26 5.20 2.39 2.48
N ALA A 27 4.33 2.34 3.49
CA ALA A 27 4.64 2.81 4.83
C ALA A 27 3.82 2.08 5.89
N LYS A 28 4.25 2.11 7.15
CA LYS A 28 3.51 1.48 8.25
C LYS A 28 2.20 2.22 8.57
N SER A 29 2.18 3.53 8.32
CA SER A 29 1.02 4.39 8.58
C SER A 29 0.60 5.14 7.32
N PHE A 30 -0.70 5.39 7.18
CA PHE A 30 -1.23 6.14 6.05
C PHE A 30 -0.65 7.56 5.95
N GLU A 31 -0.50 8.26 7.07
CA GLU A 31 0.12 9.59 7.10
C GLU A 31 1.57 9.60 6.57
N GLU A 32 2.36 8.58 6.92
CA GLU A 32 3.73 8.44 6.41
C GLU A 32 3.74 8.18 4.91
N LEU A 33 2.81 7.34 4.42
CA LEU A 33 2.66 7.06 2.99
C LEU A 33 2.34 8.34 2.21
N ILE A 34 1.39 9.14 2.70
CA ILE A 34 1.03 10.42 2.10
C ILE A 34 2.21 11.40 2.14
N ARG A 35 2.97 11.47 3.23
CA ARG A 35 4.19 12.30 3.30
C ARG A 35 5.24 11.89 2.28
N LYS A 36 5.43 10.58 2.07
CA LYS A 36 6.35 10.05 1.04
C LYS A 36 5.87 10.39 -0.36
N ILE A 37 4.57 10.23 -0.61
CA ILE A 37 3.96 10.55 -1.91
C ILE A 37 4.02 12.04 -2.18
N LYS A 38 3.66 12.93 -1.24
CA LYS A 38 3.74 14.38 -1.46
C LYS A 38 5.14 14.88 -1.82
N LYS A 39 6.20 14.18 -1.39
CA LYS A 39 7.58 14.49 -1.79
C LYS A 39 7.91 14.07 -3.22
N LYS A 40 7.20 13.10 -3.78
CA LYS A 40 7.38 12.59 -5.13
C LYS A 40 6.23 13.14 -5.99
N LYS A 41 6.53 13.94 -7.01
CA LYS A 41 5.52 14.57 -7.89
C LYS A 41 4.75 13.54 -8.74
N PHE A 42 3.99 12.67 -8.10
CA PHE A 42 3.12 11.70 -8.74
C PHE A 42 1.79 12.35 -9.08
N ASP A 43 1.16 11.86 -10.15
CA ASP A 43 -0.17 12.29 -10.53
C ASP A 43 -1.21 11.71 -9.55
N GLU A 44 -1.70 12.55 -8.64
CA GLU A 44 -2.62 12.17 -7.56
C GLU A 44 -3.90 11.49 -8.07
N LYS A 45 -4.31 11.72 -9.32
CA LYS A 45 -5.53 11.15 -9.89
C LYS A 45 -5.43 9.68 -10.28
N LYS A 46 -4.21 9.13 -10.35
CA LYS A 46 -3.96 7.72 -10.71
C LYS A 46 -3.47 6.88 -9.53
N LEU A 47 -3.35 7.48 -8.35
CA LEU A 47 -2.86 6.83 -7.15
C LEU A 47 -3.99 6.09 -6.44
N THR A 48 -3.81 4.78 -6.26
CA THR A 48 -4.67 3.96 -5.40
C THR A 48 -3.94 3.67 -4.10
N PHE A 49 -4.64 3.75 -2.98
CA PHE A 49 -4.10 3.45 -1.67
C PHE A 49 -4.79 2.22 -1.11
N GLU A 50 -4.01 1.28 -0.61
CA GLU A 50 -4.54 0.04 -0.04
C GLU A 50 -3.78 -0.29 1.25
N TYR A 51 -4.50 -0.80 2.24
CA TYR A 51 -3.88 -1.39 3.42
C TYR A 51 -3.79 -2.89 3.21
N ILE A 52 -2.58 -3.42 3.29
CA ILE A 52 -2.36 -4.86 3.15
C ILE A 52 -2.40 -5.48 4.53
N GLU A 53 -3.41 -6.30 4.77
CA GLU A 53 -3.55 -7.00 6.04
C GLU A 53 -2.40 -8.00 6.22
N PRO A 54 -1.82 -8.10 7.43
CA PRO A 54 -0.80 -9.10 7.71
C PRO A 54 -1.38 -10.52 7.59
N LYS A 55 -0.52 -11.49 7.25
CA LYS A 55 -0.90 -12.91 7.25
C LYS A 55 -1.44 -13.28 8.63
N GLY A 56 -2.68 -13.79 8.67
CA GLY A 56 -3.34 -14.22 9.91
C GLY A 56 -4.07 -13.11 10.67
N ALA A 57 -4.34 -11.95 10.06
CA ALA A 57 -5.28 -10.99 10.62
C ALA A 57 -6.67 -11.64 10.77
N ALA A 58 -7.16 -11.71 12.01
CA ALA A 58 -8.51 -12.14 12.29
C ALA A 58 -9.45 -10.94 12.04
N VAL A 59 -10.22 -11.00 10.94
CA VAL A 59 -11.27 -10.02 10.69
C VAL A 59 -12.44 -10.34 11.61
N VAL A 60 -12.64 -9.51 12.63
CA VAL A 60 -13.82 -9.59 13.50
C VAL A 60 -14.88 -8.67 12.89
N TYR A 61 -15.96 -9.24 12.38
CA TYR A 61 -17.14 -8.54 11.85
C TYR A 61 -18.16 -8.26 12.96
#